data_AF-A0A7S0DM07-F1
#
_entry.id   AF-A0A7S0DM07-F1
#
_cell.length_a   1.000
_cell.length_b   1.000
_cell.length_c   1.000
_cell.angle_alpha   90.00
_cell.angle_beta   90.00
_cell.angle_gamma   90.00
#
_symmetry.space_group_name_H-M   'P 1'
#
loop_
_entity.id
_entity.type
_entity.pdbx_description
1 polymer ?
#
loop_
_entity_poly.entity_id
_entity_poly.type
_entity_poly.pdbx_seq_one_letter_code
_entity_poly.pdbx_strand_id
1 'polypeptide(L)'
;PDEVHKRIYQYYINELRNRQAIDFNDMIPLALHLFEKREDIMRQSQQTFKYVFVDEFQDLTIEQINLIRKITGSKGHITVCGDDDQSIYGWRGAAVQGFDVFAEIFNNHQSVVLNETFRNTGRIVRAVSC
;
A
#
# COMPACT_ATOMS: atom_id res chain seq x y z
N PRO A 1 20.72 14.88 1.69
CA PRO A 1 20.30 15.77 2.81
C PRO A 1 21.51 16.44 3.46
N ASP A 2 21.40 17.73 3.78
CA ASP A 2 22.44 18.49 4.48
C ASP A 2 22.67 17.95 5.92
N GLU A 3 23.86 18.13 6.48
CA GLU A 3 24.30 17.59 7.76
C GLU A 3 23.38 18.00 8.93
N VAL A 4 22.83 19.21 8.87
CA VAL A 4 21.84 19.70 9.86
C VAL A 4 20.58 18.84 9.85
N HIS A 5 20.06 18.48 8.67
CA HIS A 5 18.86 17.65 8.55
C HIS A 5 19.08 16.25 9.12
N LYS A 6 20.25 15.64 8.84
CA LYS A 6 20.59 14.31 9.39
C LYS A 6 20.63 14.34 10.91
N ARG A 7 21.26 15.37 11.50
CA ARG A 7 21.36 15.51 12.96
C ARG A 7 19.99 15.68 13.62
N ILE A 8 19.12 16.52 13.03
CA ILE A 8 17.75 16.71 13.54
C ILE A 8 16.97 15.40 13.44
N TYR A 9 17.06 14.70 12.31
CA TYR A 9 16.39 13.41 12.12
C TYR A 9 16.87 12.36 13.12
N GLN A 10 18.16 12.25 13.38
CA GLN A 10 18.70 11.34 14.39
C GLN A 10 18.20 11.66 15.80
N TYR A 11 18.15 12.95 16.16
CA TYR A 11 17.61 13.38 17.45
C TYR A 11 16.12 13.01 17.57
N TYR A 12 15.33 13.26 16.52
CA TYR A 12 13.92 12.88 16.45
C TYR A 12 13.70 11.38 16.67
N ILE A 13 14.46 10.53 15.95
CA ILE A 13 14.37 9.07 16.09
C ILE A 13 14.77 8.62 17.50
N ASN A 14 15.78 9.25 18.11
CA ASN A 14 16.18 8.93 19.48
C ASN A 14 15.10 9.31 20.51
N GLU A 15 14.44 10.46 20.33
CA GLU A 15 13.33 10.88 21.20
C GLU A 15 12.13 9.93 21.10
N LEU A 16 11.76 9.49 19.89
CA LEU A 16 10.72 8.48 19.71
C LEU A 16 11.06 7.19 20.46
N ARG A 17 12.29 6.69 20.33
CA ARG A 17 12.75 5.47 21.03
C ARG A 17 12.74 5.62 22.54
N ASN A 18 13.24 6.74 23.07
CA ASN A 18 13.25 7.01 24.51
C ASN A 18 11.84 7.02 25.10
N ARG A 19 10.86 7.44 24.31
CA ARG A 19 9.44 7.49 24.69
C ARG A 19 8.67 6.20 24.38
N GLN A 20 9.33 5.20 23.79
CA GLN A 20 8.69 3.99 23.26
C GLN A 20 7.51 4.32 22.32
N ALA A 21 7.66 5.38 21.53
CA ALA A 21 6.66 5.86 20.59
C ALA A 21 7.05 5.48 19.14
N ILE A 22 6.04 5.37 18.29
CA ILE A 22 6.18 5.23 16.84
C ILE A 22 5.29 6.27 16.17
N ASP A 23 5.72 6.80 15.03
CA ASP A 23 4.90 7.68 14.20
C ASP A 23 4.24 6.92 13.03
N PHE A 24 3.50 7.63 12.17
CA PHE A 24 2.85 7.01 11.01
C PHE A 24 3.84 6.44 9.96
N ASN A 25 5.00 7.07 9.80
CA ASN A 25 6.02 6.61 8.86
C ASN A 25 6.74 5.37 9.38
N ASP A 26 6.73 5.14 10.70
CA ASP A 26 7.30 3.96 11.32
C ASP A 26 6.41 2.72 11.21
N MET A 27 5.08 2.89 11.15
CA MET A 27 4.13 1.77 11.27
C MET A 27 4.36 0.67 10.22
N ILE A 28 4.49 1.03 8.94
CA ILE A 28 4.65 0.06 7.85
C ILE A 28 6.04 -0.58 7.86
N PRO A 29 7.16 0.17 7.94
CA PRO A 29 8.49 -0.43 8.02
C PRO A 29 8.68 -1.33 9.25
N LEU A 30 8.14 -0.93 10.41
CA LEU A 30 8.23 -1.76 11.62
C LEU A 30 7.39 -3.03 11.52
N ALA A 31 6.21 -2.98 10.89
CA ALA A 31 5.40 -4.18 10.64
C ALA A 31 6.13 -5.16 9.70
N LEU A 32 6.74 -4.64 8.63
CA LEU A 32 7.58 -5.45 7.73
C LEU A 32 8.76 -6.07 8.47
N HIS A 33 9.47 -5.26 9.28
CA HIS A 33 10.60 -5.73 10.08
C HIS A 33 10.17 -6.82 11.08
N LEU A 34 9.00 -6.66 11.71
CA LEU A 34 8.44 -7.65 12.61
C LEU A 34 8.21 -8.97 11.87
N PHE A 35 7.60 -8.95 10.68
CA PHE A 35 7.38 -10.16 9.89
C PHE A 35 8.67 -10.83 9.42
N GLU A 36 9.74 -10.06 9.18
CA GLU A 36 11.07 -10.61 8.88
C GLU A 36 11.72 -11.29 10.10
N LYS A 37 11.53 -10.73 11.30
CA LYS A 37 12.14 -11.26 12.53
C LYS A 37 11.30 -12.35 13.20
N ARG A 38 10.00 -12.37 12.94
CA ARG A 38 9.01 -13.23 13.60
C ARG A 38 8.08 -13.86 12.56
N GLU A 39 8.61 -14.87 11.88
CA GLU A 39 7.84 -15.66 10.91
C GLU A 39 6.57 -16.27 11.51
N ASP A 40 6.57 -16.58 12.81
CA ASP A 40 5.41 -17.08 13.53
C ASP A 40 4.24 -16.08 13.51
N ILE A 41 4.53 -14.79 13.73
CA ILE A 41 3.53 -13.71 13.68
C ILE A 41 3.05 -13.49 12.24
N MET A 42 3.96 -13.53 11.26
CA MET A 42 3.60 -13.44 9.84
C MET A 42 2.66 -14.58 9.44
N ARG A 43 2.98 -15.84 9.81
CA ARG A 43 2.15 -17.02 9.53
C ARG A 43 0.80 -16.94 10.23
N GLN A 44 0.75 -16.45 11.47
CA GLN A 44 -0.51 -16.22 12.18
C GLN A 44 -1.38 -15.19 11.43
N SER A 45 -0.75 -14.13 10.91
CA SER A 45 -1.44 -13.10 10.12
C SER A 45 -2.02 -13.71 8.84
N GLN A 46 -1.25 -14.51 8.11
CA GLN A 46 -1.71 -15.24 6.91
C GLN A 46 -2.85 -16.22 7.20
N GLN A 47 -2.84 -16.87 8.36
CA GLN A 47 -3.93 -17.78 8.77
C GLN A 47 -5.22 -17.02 9.11
N THR A 48 -5.08 -15.80 9.61
CA THR A 48 -6.19 -14.93 10.00
C THR A 48 -6.81 -14.27 8.77
N PHE A 49 -6.00 -13.66 7.92
CA PHE A 49 -6.43 -12.89 6.75
C PHE A 49 -6.42 -13.76 5.49
N LYS A 50 -7.40 -14.65 5.38
CA LYS A 50 -7.57 -15.53 4.21
C LYS A 50 -8.06 -14.80 2.96
N TYR A 51 -8.81 -13.72 3.15
CA TYR A 51 -9.36 -12.88 2.10
C TYR A 51 -9.00 -11.42 2.42
N VAL A 52 -8.32 -10.76 1.49
CA VAL A 52 -7.84 -9.38 1.65
C VAL A 52 -8.44 -8.54 0.53
N PHE A 53 -9.13 -7.47 0.92
CA PHE A 53 -9.67 -6.47 0.01
C PHE A 53 -8.93 -5.16 0.21
N VAL A 54 -8.45 -4.57 -0.87
CA VAL A 54 -7.71 -3.32 -0.84
C VAL A 54 -8.39 -2.33 -1.78
N ASP A 55 -8.79 -1.20 -1.24
CA ASP A 55 -9.36 -0.09 -1.99
C ASP A 55 -8.29 0.97 -2.29
N GLU A 56 -8.54 1.84 -3.27
CA GLU A 56 -7.63 2.92 -3.70
C GLU A 56 -6.19 2.43 -3.94
N PHE A 57 -6.05 1.29 -4.62
CA PHE A 57 -4.77 0.61 -4.79
C PHE A 57 -3.72 1.45 -5.54
N GLN A 58 -4.15 2.36 -6.42
CA GLN A 58 -3.29 3.28 -7.17
C GLN A 58 -2.49 4.24 -6.28
N ASP A 59 -2.90 4.43 -5.02
CA ASP A 59 -2.26 5.37 -4.09
C ASP A 59 -1.25 4.71 -3.14
N LEU A 60 -1.09 3.38 -3.24
CA LEU A 60 -0.20 2.64 -2.35
C LEU A 60 1.28 2.81 -2.73
N THR A 61 2.13 2.85 -1.70
CA THR A 61 3.59 2.75 -1.86
C THR A 61 4.02 1.29 -2.00
N ILE A 62 5.25 1.08 -2.50
CA ILE A 62 5.83 -0.26 -2.64
C ILE A 62 5.93 -0.99 -1.29
N GLU A 63 6.22 -0.29 -0.20
CA GLU A 63 6.27 -0.86 1.15
C GLU A 63 4.89 -1.36 1.60
N GLN A 64 3.83 -0.61 1.31
CA GLN A 64 2.46 -1.02 1.61
C GLN A 64 2.06 -2.24 0.79
N ILE A 65 2.37 -2.27 -0.51
CA ILE A 65 2.14 -3.43 -1.38
C ILE A 65 2.89 -4.67 -0.84
N ASN A 66 4.15 -4.49 -0.42
CA ASN A 66 4.95 -5.56 0.17
C ASN A 66 4.36 -6.09 1.48
N LEU A 67 3.81 -5.20 2.32
CA LEU A 67 3.14 -5.60 3.56
C LEU A 67 1.89 -6.43 3.25
N ILE A 68 1.05 -5.96 2.34
CA ILE A 68 -0.15 -6.66 1.87
C ILE A 68 0.22 -8.06 1.32
N ARG A 69 1.28 -8.14 0.52
CA ARG A 69 1.80 -9.42 0.00
C ARG A 69 2.21 -10.37 1.13
N LYS A 70 2.93 -9.89 2.16
CA LYS A 70 3.32 -10.73 3.30
C LYS A 70 2.11 -11.17 4.13
N ILE A 71 1.12 -10.31 4.32
CA ILE A 71 -0.12 -10.63 5.04
C ILE A 71 -0.95 -11.68 4.29
N THR A 72 -1.09 -11.53 2.97
CA THR A 72 -1.88 -12.45 2.14
C THR A 72 -1.19 -13.81 2.03
N GLY A 73 0.14 -13.82 1.89
CA GLY A 73 0.90 -15.05 1.67
C GLY A 73 0.52 -15.76 0.36
N SER A 74 1.05 -16.96 0.15
CA SER A 74 0.81 -17.73 -1.09
C SER A 74 -0.54 -18.44 -1.15
N LYS A 75 -1.25 -18.53 -0.03
CA LYS A 75 -2.54 -19.24 0.09
C LYS A 75 -3.73 -18.31 0.30
N GLY A 76 -3.50 -17.02 0.53
CA GLY A 76 -4.56 -16.04 0.68
C GLY A 76 -5.13 -15.63 -0.67
N HIS A 77 -6.34 -15.10 -0.62
CA HIS A 77 -7.02 -14.50 -1.75
C HIS A 77 -7.00 -12.99 -1.61
N ILE A 78 -6.60 -12.28 -2.66
CA ILE A 78 -6.56 -10.83 -2.68
C ILE A 78 -7.44 -10.29 -3.79
N THR A 79 -8.14 -9.20 -3.51
CA THR A 79 -8.85 -8.39 -4.50
C THR A 79 -8.49 -6.94 -4.25
N VAL A 80 -8.04 -6.27 -5.32
CA VAL A 80 -7.68 -4.85 -5.27
C VAL A 80 -8.63 -4.08 -6.17
N CYS A 81 -8.99 -2.87 -5.75
CA CYS A 81 -9.80 -1.93 -6.50
C CYS A 81 -9.06 -0.59 -6.56
N GLY A 82 -9.21 0.13 -7.67
CA GLY A 82 -8.62 1.44 -7.85
C GLY A 82 -8.80 1.94 -9.28
N ASP A 83 -8.32 3.15 -9.52
CA ASP A 83 -8.45 3.88 -10.79
C ASP A 83 -7.15 4.65 -11.06
N ASP A 84 -6.43 4.26 -12.12
CA ASP A 84 -5.15 4.88 -12.50
C ASP A 84 -5.28 6.37 -12.82
N ASP A 85 -6.40 6.79 -13.41
CA ASP A 85 -6.66 8.20 -13.75
C ASP A 85 -6.88 9.06 -12.49
N GLN A 86 -7.07 8.44 -11.33
CA GLN A 86 -7.24 9.09 -10.03
C GLN A 86 -5.98 9.04 -9.15
N SER A 87 -4.84 8.56 -9.66
CA SER A 87 -3.59 8.57 -8.89
C SER A 87 -3.05 10.00 -8.75
N ILE A 88 -3.40 10.66 -7.64
CA ILE A 88 -2.99 12.05 -7.34
C ILE A 88 -1.92 12.15 -6.25
N TYR A 89 -1.56 11.02 -5.63
CA TYR A 89 -0.59 10.97 -4.53
C TYR A 89 0.84 10.59 -4.95
N GLY A 90 1.19 10.73 -6.24
CA GLY A 90 2.56 10.47 -6.73
C GLY A 90 3.66 11.22 -5.97
N TRP A 91 3.38 12.44 -5.48
CA TRP A 91 4.31 13.23 -4.66
C TRP A 91 4.59 12.63 -3.27
N ARG A 92 3.78 11.68 -2.80
CA ARG A 92 3.98 10.92 -1.55
C ARG A 92 4.68 9.58 -1.75
N GLY A 93 5.12 9.27 -2.97
CA GLY A 93 5.77 8.00 -3.29
C GLY A 93 4.79 6.86 -3.58
N ALA A 94 3.54 7.17 -3.92
CA ALA A 94 2.63 6.20 -4.53
C ALA A 94 3.30 5.60 -5.77
N ALA A 95 3.22 4.28 -5.94
CA ALA A 95 3.82 3.62 -7.07
C ALA A 95 2.96 3.89 -8.31
N VAL A 96 3.45 4.75 -9.21
CA VAL A 96 2.80 5.05 -10.51
C VAL A 96 2.53 3.78 -11.33
N GLN A 97 3.23 2.68 -11.03
CA GLN A 97 3.11 1.35 -11.64
C GLN A 97 2.47 0.32 -10.68
N GLY A 98 1.63 0.76 -9.74
CA GLY A 98 1.08 -0.10 -8.68
C GLY A 98 0.39 -1.35 -9.22
N PHE A 99 -0.48 -1.21 -10.22
CA PHE A 99 -1.17 -2.34 -10.84
C PHE A 99 -0.24 -3.24 -11.67
N ASP A 100 0.79 -2.68 -12.32
CA ASP A 100 1.81 -3.50 -13.01
C ASP A 100 2.56 -4.37 -12.00
N VAL A 101 2.98 -3.78 -10.87
CA VAL A 101 3.62 -4.50 -9.76
C VAL A 101 2.69 -5.57 -9.19
N PHE A 102 1.39 -5.29 -9.07
CA PHE A 102 0.40 -6.28 -8.66
C PHE A 102 0.32 -7.45 -9.65
N ALA A 103 0.25 -7.15 -10.96
CA ALA A 103 0.20 -8.17 -12.00
C ALA A 103 1.45 -9.06 -12.02
N GLU A 104 2.64 -8.49 -11.75
CA GLU A 104 3.90 -9.24 -11.61
C GLU A 104 3.90 -10.15 -10.37
N ILE A 105 3.42 -9.64 -9.22
CA ILE A 105 3.38 -10.39 -7.96
C ILE A 105 2.32 -11.50 -8.01
N PHE A 106 1.15 -11.21 -8.58
CA PHE A 106 -0.01 -12.09 -8.64
C PHE A 106 -0.29 -12.48 -10.10
N ASN A 107 0.60 -13.31 -10.66
CA ASN A 107 0.58 -13.73 -12.06
C ASN A 107 -0.70 -14.45 -12.54
N ASN A 108 -1.51 -14.99 -11.63
CA ASN A 108 -2.80 -15.64 -11.92
C ASN A 108 -3.99 -14.80 -11.43
N HIS A 109 -3.97 -13.50 -11.71
CA HIS A 109 -5.06 -12.60 -11.36
C HIS A 109 -6.13 -12.57 -12.46
N GLN A 110 -7.32 -12.12 -12.08
CA GLN A 110 -8.39 -11.76 -13.00
C GLN A 110 -8.61 -10.25 -12.91
N SER A 111 -8.80 -9.60 -14.05
CA SER A 111 -9.13 -8.17 -14.10
C SER A 111 -10.58 -7.99 -14.55
N VAL A 112 -11.28 -7.08 -13.90
CA VAL A 112 -12.65 -6.67 -14.22
C VAL A 112 -12.66 -5.15 -14.24
N VAL A 113 -13.06 -4.58 -15.38
CA VAL A 113 -13.14 -3.12 -15.57
C VAL A 113 -14.60 -2.67 -15.43
N LEU A 114 -14.84 -1.68 -14.56
CA LEU A 114 -16.17 -1.11 -14.34
C LEU A 114 -16.28 0.24 -15.06
N ASN A 115 -16.87 0.23 -16.26
CA ASN A 115 -16.98 1.42 -17.12
C ASN A 115 -18.28 2.22 -16.94
N GLU A 116 -19.20 1.73 -16.11
CA GLU A 116 -20.48 2.39 -15.87
C GLU A 116 -20.43 3.21 -14.58
N THR A 117 -20.75 4.49 -14.70
CA THR A 117 -20.88 5.37 -13.53
C THR A 117 -22.34 5.50 -13.11
N PHE A 118 -22.57 5.26 -11.82
CA PHE A 118 -23.87 5.48 -11.18
C PHE A 118 -23.90 6.82 -10.41
N ARG A 119 -22.79 7.57 -10.40
CA ARG A 119 -22.64 8.82 -9.64
C ARG A 119 -23.02 10.05 -10.45
N ASN A 120 -22.59 10.11 -11.71
CA ASN A 120 -22.64 11.31 -12.53
C ASN A 120 -23.56 11.16 -13.73
N THR A 121 -24.23 12.25 -14.14
CA THR A 121 -25.03 12.27 -15.37
C THR A 121 -24.14 12.17 -16.60
N GLY A 122 -24.67 11.67 -17.71
CA GLY A 122 -23.92 11.53 -18.96
C GLY A 122 -23.31 12.82 -19.49
N ARG A 123 -23.81 14.00 -19.09
CA ARG A 123 -23.20 15.30 -19.47
C ARG A 123 -21.85 15.52 -18.77
N ILE A 124 -21.74 15.17 -17.49
CA ILE A 124 -20.49 15.31 -16.73
C ILE A 124 -19.48 14.27 -17.21
N VAL A 125 -19.92 13.01 -17.40
CA VAL A 125 -19.07 11.91 -17.89
C VAL A 125 -18.42 12.28 -19.22
N ARG A 126 -19.20 12.72 -20.22
CA ARG A 126 -18.66 13.16 -21.51
C ARG A 126 -17.66 14.31 -21.44
N ALA A 127 -17.69 15.12 -20.39
CA ALA A 127 -16.74 16.24 -20.24
C ALA A 127 -15.37 15.78 -19.72
N VAL A 128 -15.30 14.60 -19.09
CA VAL A 128 -14.07 14.06 -18.48
C VAL A 128 -13.55 12.82 -19.18
N SER A 129 -14.38 12.10 -19.95
CA SER A 129 -14.02 10.88 -20.69
C SER A 129 -13.37 11.15 -22.07
N CYS A 130 -12.63 12.26 -22.22
CA CYS A 130 -11.97 12.62 -23.49
C CYS A 130 -10.70 11.83 -23.74
#